data_AF-A0A432XX44-F1
#
_entry.id   AF-A0A432XX44-F1
#
_cell.length_a   1.000
_cell.length_b   1.000
_cell.length_c   1.000
_cell.angle_alpha   90.00
_cell.angle_beta   90.00
_cell.angle_gamma   90.00
#
_symmetry.space_group_name_H-M   'P 1'
#
loop_
_entity.id
_entity.type
_entity.pdbx_description
1 polymer ?
#
loop_
_entity_poly.entity_id
_entity_poly.type
_entity_poly.pdbx_seq_one_letter_code
_entity_poly.pdbx_strand_id
1 'polypeptide(L)'
;MNWFDKPLHALSHREWEALCDGCGQCCLNQLLDEQDNLYQTDVACRLLNTEHAVCSDYANRAERVPECVQLTLDNVDSVDFMPKTCAYRLRAQGQPIPEWHPLRHQGSKQAMQQAGYHVAGHCVSETTFRGELEDRIVTWPL
;
A
#
# COMPACT_ATOMS: atom_id res chain seq x y z
N MET A 1 -25.09 -7.16 0.98
CA MET A 1 -23.71 -7.40 1.42
C MET A 1 -22.83 -7.27 0.18
N ASN A 2 -21.82 -6.41 0.20
CA ASN A 2 -20.94 -6.26 -0.95
C ASN A 2 -19.98 -7.45 -1.01
N TRP A 3 -19.44 -7.75 -2.19
CA TRP A 3 -18.49 -8.85 -2.32
C TRP A 3 -17.21 -8.62 -1.49
N PHE A 4 -16.81 -7.36 -1.31
CA PHE A 4 -15.69 -6.96 -0.46
C PHE A 4 -16.02 -6.99 1.04
N ASP A 5 -17.17 -7.53 1.45
CA ASP A 5 -17.47 -7.81 2.85
C ASP A 5 -17.38 -9.32 3.17
N LYS A 6 -17.25 -10.19 2.14
CA LYS A 6 -17.11 -11.65 2.31
C LYS A 6 -15.82 -12.00 3.07
N PRO A 7 -15.69 -13.20 3.68
CA PRO A 7 -14.40 -13.66 4.18
C PRO A 7 -13.31 -13.65 3.09
N LEU A 8 -12.06 -13.31 3.44
CA LEU A 8 -10.95 -13.20 2.49
C LEU A 8 -10.74 -14.49 1.68
N HIS A 9 -10.84 -15.66 2.32
CA HIS A 9 -10.69 -16.96 1.68
C HIS A 9 -11.80 -17.28 0.65
N ALA A 10 -12.91 -16.54 0.67
CA ALA A 10 -14.02 -16.71 -0.26
C ALA A 10 -13.93 -15.79 -1.49
N LEU A 11 -12.88 -14.96 -1.58
CA LEU A 11 -12.66 -14.07 -2.71
C LEU A 11 -11.99 -14.82 -3.85
N SER A 12 -12.47 -14.58 -5.07
CA SER A 12 -11.72 -14.93 -6.28
C SER A 12 -10.43 -14.12 -6.37
N HIS A 13 -9.46 -14.57 -7.17
CA HIS A 13 -8.23 -13.83 -7.42
C HIS A 13 -8.49 -12.39 -7.91
N ARG A 14 -9.50 -12.20 -8.78
CA ARG A 14 -9.88 -10.86 -9.26
C ARG A 14 -10.43 -9.98 -8.13
N GLU A 15 -11.28 -10.52 -7.27
CA GLU A 15 -11.82 -9.79 -6.12
C GLU A 15 -10.71 -9.47 -5.11
N TRP A 16 -9.77 -10.40 -4.89
CA TRP A 16 -8.58 -10.20 -4.06
C TRP A 16 -7.76 -9.01 -4.55
N GLU A 17 -7.31 -9.03 -5.81
CA GLU A 17 -6.50 -7.95 -6.38
C GLU A 17 -7.24 -6.59 -6.33
N ALA A 18 -8.55 -6.59 -6.52
CA ALA A 18 -9.39 -5.39 -6.46
C ALA A 18 -9.54 -4.80 -5.05
N LEU A 19 -9.14 -5.52 -3.98
CA LEU A 19 -9.09 -4.95 -2.63
C LEU A 19 -7.99 -3.90 -2.48
N CYS A 20 -6.97 -3.89 -3.33
CA CYS A 20 -5.93 -2.87 -3.25
C CYS A 20 -6.51 -1.48 -3.53
N ASP A 21 -6.34 -0.56 -2.57
CA ASP A 21 -6.76 0.84 -2.68
C ASP A 21 -6.03 1.57 -3.82
N GLY A 22 -4.82 1.09 -4.18
CA GLY A 22 -3.94 1.73 -5.15
C GLY A 22 -3.42 3.07 -4.65
N CYS A 23 -3.12 3.17 -3.35
CA CYS A 23 -2.59 4.35 -2.67
C CYS A 23 -1.06 4.52 -2.83
N GLY A 24 -0.34 3.45 -3.15
CA GLY A 24 1.12 3.43 -3.34
C GLY A 24 1.97 3.40 -2.07
N GLN A 25 1.37 3.41 -0.87
CA GLN A 25 2.12 3.40 0.39
C GLN A 25 2.95 2.13 0.63
N CYS A 26 2.51 0.98 0.09
CA CYS A 26 3.30 -0.26 0.14
C CYS A 26 4.55 -0.24 -0.75
N CYS A 27 4.68 0.77 -1.62
CA CYS A 27 5.87 0.96 -2.45
C CYS A 27 6.91 1.88 -1.80
N LEU A 28 6.65 2.41 -0.61
CA LEU A 28 7.59 3.28 0.08
C LEU A 28 8.59 2.45 0.89
N ASN A 29 9.85 2.86 0.85
CA ASN A 29 10.90 2.26 1.64
C ASN A 29 10.60 2.44 3.14
N GLN A 30 10.86 1.38 3.90
CA GLN A 30 10.64 1.34 5.34
C GLN A 30 11.96 1.06 6.05
N LEU A 31 12.11 1.63 7.24
CA LEU A 31 13.28 1.46 8.09
C LEU A 31 12.85 0.78 9.39
N LEU A 32 13.68 -0.13 9.87
CA LEU A 32 13.54 -0.77 11.18
C LEU A 32 14.70 -0.31 12.05
N ASP A 33 14.40 0.13 13.27
CA ASP A 33 15.44 0.44 14.27
C ASP A 33 15.82 -0.78 15.11
N GLU A 34 16.75 -0.59 16.05
CA GLU A 34 17.22 -1.64 16.97
C GLU A 34 16.16 -2.11 17.99
N GLN A 35 15.02 -1.43 18.07
CA GLN A 35 13.89 -1.76 18.95
C GLN A 35 12.68 -2.30 18.17
N ASP A 36 12.86 -2.70 16.91
CA ASP A 36 11.82 -3.18 16.00
C ASP A 36 10.72 -2.14 15.70
N ASN A 37 10.99 -0.84 15.89
CA ASN A 37 10.08 0.21 15.44
C ASN A 37 10.22 0.38 13.93
N LEU A 38 9.07 0.36 13.25
CA LEU A 38 8.98 0.53 11.82
C LEU A 38 8.66 1.98 11.46
N TYR A 39 9.49 2.57 10.60
CA TYR A 39 9.34 3.91 10.06
C TYR A 39 9.07 3.83 8.56
N GLN A 40 8.12 4.62 8.06
CA GLN A 40 7.94 4.83 6.64
C GLN A 40 8.69 6.07 6.18
N THR A 41 9.24 6.01 4.97
CA THR A 41 9.82 7.17 4.29
C THR A 41 8.91 7.66 3.18
N ASP A 42 9.21 8.83 2.59
CA ASP A 42 8.61 9.27 1.33
C ASP A 42 9.46 8.90 0.09
N VAL A 43 10.39 7.96 0.24
CA VAL A 43 11.21 7.44 -0.85
C VAL A 43 10.57 6.16 -1.38
N ALA A 44 10.04 6.21 -2.60
CA ALA A 44 9.40 5.10 -3.26
C ALA A 44 10.39 4.17 -3.99
N CYS A 45 10.02 2.91 -4.10
CA CYS A 45 10.76 1.93 -4.88
C CYS A 45 10.82 2.35 -6.35
N ARG A 46 11.85 1.87 -7.07
CA ARG A 46 12.12 2.23 -8.47
C ARG A 46 11.01 1.91 -9.47
N LEU A 47 10.00 1.12 -9.09
CA LEU A 47 8.88 0.77 -9.97
C LEU A 47 7.67 1.67 -9.79
N LEU A 48 7.59 2.46 -8.72
CA LEU A 48 6.45 3.35 -8.52
C LEU A 48 6.55 4.56 -9.45
N ASN A 49 5.50 4.79 -10.25
CA ASN A 49 5.28 6.11 -10.81
C ASN A 49 4.82 7.03 -9.68
N THR A 50 5.71 7.93 -9.24
CA THR A 50 5.50 8.82 -8.10
C THR A 50 4.44 9.89 -8.36
N GLU A 51 4.10 10.20 -9.61
CA GLU A 51 3.05 11.17 -9.96
C GLU A 51 1.65 10.59 -9.87
N HIS A 52 1.51 9.27 -10.01
CA HIS A 52 0.20 8.61 -10.10
C HIS A 52 -0.03 7.51 -9.05
N ALA A 53 0.99 7.19 -8.24
CA ALA A 53 0.97 6.09 -7.28
C ALA A 53 0.60 4.74 -7.91
N VAL A 54 1.14 4.48 -9.11
CA VAL A 54 0.92 3.22 -9.86
C VAL A 54 2.26 2.53 -10.08
N CYS A 55 2.32 1.24 -9.73
CA CYS A 55 3.47 0.41 -10.06
C CYS A 55 3.55 0.23 -11.59
N SER A 56 4.69 0.59 -12.18
CA SER A 56 4.94 0.49 -13.62
C SER A 56 5.02 -0.95 -14.14
N ASP A 57 5.24 -1.92 -13.25
CA ASP A 57 5.37 -3.33 -13.60
C ASP A 57 4.84 -4.23 -12.48
N TYR A 58 3.55 -4.09 -12.21
CA TYR A 58 2.89 -4.80 -11.11
C TYR A 58 2.99 -6.33 -11.25
N ALA A 59 2.93 -6.87 -12.46
CA ALA A 59 2.96 -8.31 -12.71
C ALA A 59 4.31 -8.95 -12.33
N ASN A 60 5.43 -8.26 -12.58
CA ASN A 60 6.78 -8.78 -12.32
C ASN A 60 7.43 -8.11 -11.09
N ARG A 61 6.64 -7.45 -10.23
CA ARG A 61 7.15 -6.59 -9.16
C ARG A 61 8.04 -7.31 -8.15
N ALA A 62 7.70 -8.53 -7.77
CA ALA A 62 8.46 -9.31 -6.78
C ALA A 62 9.78 -9.86 -7.35
N GLU A 63 9.80 -10.18 -8.65
CA GLU A 63 11.04 -10.56 -9.34
C GLU A 63 11.97 -9.37 -9.50
N ARG A 64 11.38 -8.21 -9.80
CA ARG A 64 12.15 -6.99 -10.04
C ARG A 64 12.60 -6.36 -8.75
N VAL A 65 11.78 -6.27 -7.70
CA VAL A 65 12.07 -5.62 -6.40
C VAL A 65 11.90 -6.67 -5.30
N PRO A 66 13.00 -7.28 -4.80
CA PRO A 66 12.94 -8.36 -3.80
C PRO A 66 12.19 -8.00 -2.52
N GLU A 67 12.18 -6.73 -2.14
CA GLU A 67 11.49 -6.20 -0.96
C GLU A 67 9.98 -6.04 -1.20
N CYS A 68 9.51 -6.16 -2.45
CA CYS A 68 8.10 -6.03 -2.79
C CYS A 68 7.34 -7.31 -2.44
N VAL A 69 6.62 -7.28 -1.34
CA VAL A 69 5.85 -8.42 -0.84
C VAL A 69 4.56 -8.61 -1.65
N GLN A 70 4.37 -9.81 -2.18
CA GLN A 70 3.09 -10.25 -2.73
C GLN A 70 2.17 -10.66 -1.57
N LEU A 71 1.03 -9.99 -1.45
CA LEU A 71 0.01 -10.32 -0.45
C LEU A 71 -0.78 -11.54 -0.89
N THR A 72 -0.87 -12.54 0.00
CA THR A 72 -1.61 -13.80 -0.20
C THR A 72 -2.41 -14.13 1.05
N LEU A 73 -3.34 -15.08 0.97
CA LEU A 73 -4.07 -15.57 2.14
C LEU A 73 -3.14 -16.14 3.22
N ASP A 74 -2.01 -16.72 2.82
CA ASP A 74 -1.06 -17.36 3.74
C ASP A 74 -0.25 -16.35 4.57
N ASN A 75 -0.11 -15.11 4.09
CA ASN A 75 0.72 -14.10 4.76
C ASN A 75 -0.05 -12.86 5.24
N VAL A 76 -1.32 -12.69 4.86
CA VAL A 76 -2.09 -11.47 5.13
C VAL A 76 -2.29 -11.19 6.62
N ASP A 77 -2.22 -12.22 7.46
CA ASP A 77 -2.31 -12.06 8.92
C ASP A 77 -1.00 -11.53 9.55
N SER A 78 0.10 -11.52 8.78
CA SER A 78 1.46 -11.17 9.23
C SER A 78 2.00 -9.90 8.57
N VAL A 79 1.14 -9.04 8.03
CA VAL A 79 1.54 -7.82 7.28
C VAL A 79 1.44 -6.55 8.13
N ASP A 80 1.84 -6.63 9.40
CA ASP A 80 1.78 -5.48 10.32
C ASP A 80 2.63 -4.29 9.88
N PHE A 81 3.60 -4.54 8.99
CA PHE A 81 4.41 -3.52 8.34
C PHE A 81 3.64 -2.67 7.33
N MET A 82 2.49 -3.16 6.84
CA MET A 82 1.62 -2.39 5.95
C MET A 82 0.93 -1.24 6.69
N PRO A 83 0.53 -0.16 5.99
CA PRO A 83 -0.20 0.95 6.60
C PRO A 83 -1.42 0.48 7.38
N LYS A 84 -1.70 1.14 8.51
CA LYS A 84 -2.84 0.80 9.38
C LYS A 84 -4.20 0.85 8.65
N THR A 85 -4.28 1.62 7.56
CA THR A 85 -5.48 1.76 6.73
C THR A 85 -5.52 0.85 5.51
N CYS A 86 -4.50 0.01 5.29
CA CYS A 86 -4.44 -0.89 4.15
C CYS A 86 -5.64 -1.86 4.18
N ALA A 87 -6.40 -1.94 3.07
CA ALA A 87 -7.57 -2.80 3.00
C ALA A 87 -7.27 -4.27 3.34
N TYR A 88 -6.14 -4.82 2.92
CA TYR A 88 -5.76 -6.20 3.23
C TYR A 88 -5.58 -6.41 4.74
N ARG A 89 -4.83 -5.50 5.39
CA ARG A 89 -4.60 -5.54 6.85
C ARG A 89 -5.90 -5.42 7.63
N LEU A 90 -6.73 -4.43 7.30
CA LEU A 90 -8.03 -4.22 7.95
C LEU A 90 -8.92 -5.46 7.82
N ARG A 91 -8.99 -6.02 6.61
CA ARG A 91 -9.88 -7.15 6.31
C ARG A 91 -9.41 -8.46 6.95
N ALA A 92 -8.10 -8.67 7.07
CA ALA A 92 -7.54 -9.78 7.86
C ALA A 92 -7.94 -9.67 9.33
N GLN A 93 -7.98 -8.46 9.88
CA GLN A 93 -8.42 -8.18 11.24
C GLN A 93 -9.95 -8.13 11.41
N GLY A 94 -10.72 -8.51 10.38
CA GLY A 94 -12.19 -8.47 10.40
C GLY A 94 -12.79 -7.06 10.39
N GLN A 95 -11.99 -6.03 10.10
CA GLN A 95 -12.43 -4.65 10.02
C GLN A 95 -12.90 -4.29 8.60
N PRO A 96 -13.85 -3.35 8.45
CA PRO A 96 -14.30 -2.91 7.14
C PRO A 96 -13.22 -2.11 6.40
N ILE A 97 -13.29 -2.09 5.07
CA ILE A 97 -12.49 -1.13 4.28
C ILE A 97 -12.92 0.32 4.57
N PRO A 98 -12.00 1.31 4.50
CA PRO A 98 -12.30 2.70 4.79
C PRO A 98 -13.42 3.30 3.93
N GLU A 99 -14.08 4.37 4.40
CA GLU A 99 -15.17 5.02 3.66
C GLU A 99 -14.72 5.63 2.33
N TRP A 100 -13.49 6.11 2.25
CA TRP A 100 -12.88 6.68 1.04
C TRP A 100 -12.39 5.64 0.03
N HIS A 101 -12.43 4.35 0.39
CA HIS A 101 -11.86 3.28 -0.42
C HIS A 101 -12.53 3.19 -1.82
N PRO A 102 -11.76 3.04 -2.93
CA PRO A 102 -12.34 3.09 -4.29
C PRO A 102 -13.49 2.13 -4.56
N LEU A 103 -13.50 0.95 -3.92
CA LEU A 103 -14.61 -0.01 -4.03
C LEU A 103 -15.96 0.51 -3.51
N ARG A 104 -15.95 1.50 -2.61
CA ARG A 104 -17.16 2.20 -2.15
C ARG A 104 -17.60 3.33 -3.10
N HIS A 105 -16.74 3.68 -4.07
CA HIS A 105 -16.90 4.82 -4.99
C HIS A 105 -16.84 4.39 -6.46
N GLN A 106 -17.34 3.19 -6.78
CA GLN A 106 -17.38 2.65 -8.16
C GLN A 106 -16.01 2.63 -8.86
N GLY A 107 -14.93 2.47 -8.09
CA GLY A 107 -13.55 2.48 -8.60
C GLY A 107 -12.89 3.87 -8.66
N SER A 108 -13.61 4.95 -8.34
CA SER A 108 -13.03 6.29 -8.27
C SER A 108 -12.06 6.41 -7.10
N LYS A 109 -10.86 6.92 -7.37
CA LYS A 109 -9.84 7.23 -6.36
C LYS A 109 -10.01 8.62 -5.74
N GLN A 110 -10.97 9.42 -6.21
CA GLN A 110 -11.10 10.82 -5.81
C GLN A 110 -11.29 11.01 -4.31
N ALA A 111 -12.14 10.19 -3.67
CA ALA A 111 -12.37 10.26 -2.23
C ALA A 111 -11.10 9.96 -1.42
N MET A 112 -10.33 8.94 -1.83
CA MET A 112 -9.04 8.58 -1.24
C MET A 112 -8.02 9.71 -1.37
N GLN A 113 -7.94 10.32 -2.56
CA GLN A 113 -7.02 11.42 -2.85
C GLN A 113 -7.37 12.68 -2.02
N GLN A 114 -8.65 13.02 -1.94
CA GLN A 114 -9.15 14.14 -1.12
C GLN A 114 -8.90 13.93 0.38
N ALA A 115 -9.03 12.68 0.83
CA ALA A 115 -8.69 12.29 2.18
C ALA A 115 -7.17 12.10 2.38
N GLY A 116 -6.34 12.30 1.35
CA GLY A 116 -4.88 12.27 1.46
C GLY A 116 -4.25 10.89 1.72
N TYR A 117 -5.01 9.79 1.59
CA TYR A 117 -4.51 8.42 1.75
C TYR A 117 -3.82 7.90 0.48
N HIS A 118 -2.89 8.67 -0.08
CA HIS A 118 -2.13 8.30 -1.28
C HIS A 118 -0.78 9.01 -1.35
N VAL A 119 0.17 8.44 -2.09
CA VAL A 119 1.54 8.95 -2.18
C VAL A 119 1.80 9.77 -3.44
N ALA A 120 0.82 9.88 -4.35
CA ALA A 120 1.01 10.51 -5.65
C ALA A 120 1.38 11.99 -5.48
N GLY A 121 2.49 12.42 -6.06
CA GLY A 121 3.02 13.79 -5.90
C GLY A 121 3.64 14.08 -4.53
N HIS A 122 3.65 13.11 -3.62
CA HIS A 122 4.13 13.25 -2.24
C HIS A 122 5.32 12.35 -1.93
N CYS A 123 5.95 11.75 -2.94
CA CYS A 123 7.11 10.87 -2.79
C CYS A 123 8.14 11.09 -3.90
N VAL A 124 9.38 10.66 -3.64
CA VAL A 124 10.50 10.69 -4.60
C VAL A 124 10.96 9.27 -4.92
N SER A 125 11.42 9.02 -6.14
CA SER A 125 11.96 7.70 -6.51
C SER A 125 13.33 7.47 -5.89
N GLU A 126 13.60 6.26 -5.39
CA GLU A 126 14.93 5.84 -4.95
C GLU A 126 15.99 5.94 -6.06
N THR A 127 15.58 5.86 -7.33
CA THR A 127 16.50 5.99 -8.47
C THR A 127 17.03 7.41 -8.66
N THR A 128 16.34 8.41 -8.13
CA THR A 128 16.71 9.84 -8.24
C THR A 128 17.14 10.44 -6.90
N PHE A 129 16.69 9.87 -5.78
CA PHE A 129 17.14 10.25 -4.45
C PHE A 129 18.61 9.87 -4.22
N ARG A 130 19.36 10.70 -3.50
CA ARG A 130 20.82 10.55 -3.27
C ARG A 130 21.23 10.74 -1.81
N GLY A 131 20.27 10.96 -0.91
CA GLY A 131 20.51 11.09 0.52
C GLY A 131 20.26 9.78 1.26
N GLU A 132 20.23 9.87 2.58
CA GLU A 132 19.90 8.75 3.47
C GLU A 132 18.38 8.65 3.67
N LEU A 133 17.85 7.44 3.84
CA LEU A 133 16.41 7.21 3.99
C LEU A 133 15.87 7.82 5.30
N GLU A 134 16.71 7.87 6.33
CA GLU A 134 16.46 8.41 7.66
C GLU A 134 16.06 9.89 7.59
N ASP A 135 16.63 10.65 6.65
CA ASP A 135 16.30 12.07 6.43
C ASP A 135 14.91 12.27 5.79
N ARG A 136 14.28 11.17 5.38
CA ARG A 136 13.01 11.14 4.63
C ARG A 136 11.93 10.37 5.37
N ILE A 137 12.13 10.07 6.65
CA ILE A 137 11.09 9.49 7.51
C ILE A 137 9.92 10.47 7.57
N VAL A 138 8.73 9.96 7.25
CA VAL A 138 7.49 10.73 7.30
C VAL A 138 6.49 10.01 8.16
N THR A 139 5.66 10.79 8.83
CA THR A 139 4.41 10.26 9.36
C THR A 139 3.39 10.41 8.25
N TRP A 140 2.80 9.30 7.77
CA TRP A 140 1.65 9.33 6.88
C TRP A 140 0.36 9.44 7.70
N PRO A 141 -0.16 10.66 7.83
CA PRO A 141 -1.60 10.86 7.86
C PRO A 141 -1.97 12.15 7.13
N LEU A 142 -2.95 12.06 6.25
CA LEU A 142 -3.72 13.22 5.83
C LEU A 142 -5.20 12.92 6.06
#